data_AF-A0A3P4B621-F1
#
_entry.id   AF-A0A3P4B621-F1
#
_cell.length_a   1.000
_cell.length_b   1.000
_cell.length_c   1.000
_cell.angle_alpha   90.00
_cell.angle_beta   90.00
_cell.angle_gamma   90.00
#
_symmetry.space_group_name_H-M   'P 1'
#
loop_
_entity.id
_entity.type
_entity.pdbx_description
1 polymer ?
#
loop_
_entity_poly.entity_id
_entity_poly.type
_entity_poly.pdbx_seq_one_letter_code
_entity_poly.pdbx_strand_id
1 'polypeptide(L)'
;MKTNTLSKIALVAALSVFAAGCANQQQTNTAVGAGGGAALGAGLGALLGNSRGAAIGAGLGAVAGGVAGYNWNKVRQNVEQSGSKDLGIDMTEQPDGSLKVNVPSSVSFDTGSYAVKPALFPVLDSVAQTLNQNPELRAKAVGHTDNTGQVSLNQTLSEQRAQAVANYLSRKGVAINRLTTEGRGINDPIASNDTVEGRAANRRTEIYLYATKN
;
A
#
# COMPACT_ATOMS: atom_id res chain seq x y z
N MET A 1 -48.50 51.57 43.36
CA MET A 1 -47.95 50.67 44.40
C MET A 1 -47.06 49.64 43.75
N LYS A 2 -45.90 49.41 44.38
CA LYS A 2 -44.93 48.33 44.19
C LYS A 2 -44.01 48.37 42.95
N THR A 3 -42.74 48.39 43.33
CA THR A 3 -41.46 48.38 42.65
C THR A 3 -40.99 46.98 42.27
N ASN A 4 -40.03 46.93 41.33
CA ASN A 4 -38.95 45.91 41.18
C ASN A 4 -39.39 44.54 40.60
N THR A 5 -38.66 43.84 39.72
CA THR A 5 -37.25 43.91 39.27
C THR A 5 -37.03 42.85 38.17
N LEU A 6 -36.04 43.09 37.29
CA LEU A 6 -35.17 42.11 36.60
C LEU A 6 -35.85 41.20 35.55
N SER A 7 -35.31 40.99 34.35
CA SER A 7 -33.90 40.79 34.04
C SER A 7 -33.54 41.26 32.62
N LYS A 8 -32.28 41.66 32.50
CA LYS A 8 -31.60 42.15 31.30
C LYS A 8 -31.34 40.99 30.32
N ILE A 9 -31.28 41.32 29.03
CA ILE A 9 -30.20 41.02 28.05
C ILE A 9 -30.73 41.60 26.72
N ALA A 10 -30.42 42.87 26.41
CA ALA A 10 -29.24 43.34 25.66
C ALA A 10 -29.25 42.83 24.20
N LEU A 11 -29.73 43.65 23.25
CA LEU A 11 -28.98 44.62 22.40
C LEU A 11 -28.29 43.90 21.22
N VAL A 12 -28.88 43.82 20.02
CA VAL A 12 -28.94 44.81 18.91
C VAL A 12 -27.90 44.54 17.82
N ALA A 13 -28.47 44.37 16.62
CA ALA A 13 -28.06 44.83 15.28
C ALA A 13 -26.65 44.58 14.72
N ALA A 14 -26.63 44.07 13.48
CA ALA A 14 -26.12 44.79 12.30
C ALA A 14 -26.60 44.05 11.04
N LEU A 15 -27.44 44.65 10.19
CA LEU A 15 -27.09 45.49 9.04
C LEU A 15 -26.46 44.72 7.86
N SER A 16 -27.28 44.64 6.81
CA SER A 16 -27.07 44.14 5.46
C SER A 16 -25.98 44.87 4.67
N VAL A 17 -25.21 44.13 3.86
CA VAL A 17 -24.62 44.63 2.60
C VAL A 17 -24.64 43.51 1.56
N PHE A 18 -25.43 43.69 0.50
CA PHE A 18 -25.24 43.03 -0.78
C PHE A 18 -24.13 43.79 -1.52
N ALA A 19 -23.05 43.10 -1.87
CA ALA A 19 -22.07 43.57 -2.85
C ALA A 19 -21.92 42.48 -3.93
N ALA A 20 -22.40 42.80 -5.13
CA ALA A 20 -22.05 42.08 -6.33
C ALA A 20 -20.58 42.38 -6.67
N GLY A 21 -19.78 41.32 -6.82
CA GLY A 21 -18.39 41.42 -7.27
C GLY A 21 -17.96 40.12 -7.93
N CYS A 22 -17.87 40.13 -9.26
CA CYS A 22 -17.10 39.14 -9.99
C CYS A 22 -15.61 39.45 -9.79
N ALA A 23 -14.88 38.60 -9.07
CA ALA A 23 -13.43 38.64 -9.05
C ALA A 23 -12.85 37.24 -8.78
N ASN A 24 -12.06 36.80 -9.75
CA ASN A 24 -11.11 35.71 -9.71
C ASN A 24 -10.18 35.80 -8.48
N GLN A 25 -10.19 34.81 -7.59
CA GLN A 25 -9.13 34.64 -6.60
C GLN A 25 -8.89 33.16 -6.28
N GLN A 26 -7.84 32.66 -6.91
CA GLN A 26 -7.10 31.48 -6.54
C GLN A 26 -6.40 31.72 -5.20
N GLN A 27 -6.95 31.24 -4.07
CA GLN A 27 -6.18 30.86 -2.88
C GLN A 27 -7.06 30.10 -1.87
N THR A 28 -6.70 28.82 -1.72
CA THR A 28 -6.45 28.13 -0.45
C THR A 28 -7.46 28.30 0.69
N ASN A 29 -8.26 27.24 0.91
CA ASN A 29 -8.67 26.79 2.23
C ASN A 29 -8.98 25.28 2.20
N THR A 30 -7.95 24.45 2.27
CA THR A 30 -8.09 23.07 2.80
C THR A 30 -6.84 22.68 3.58
N ALA A 31 -6.55 23.44 4.63
CA ALA A 31 -5.68 23.01 5.71
C ALA A 31 -6.54 22.47 6.85
N VAL A 32 -6.96 21.20 6.76
CA VAL A 32 -7.46 20.34 7.86
C VAL A 32 -7.23 18.90 7.40
N GLY A 33 -6.51 18.00 8.07
CA GLY A 33 -5.71 18.06 9.28
C GLY A 33 -4.85 16.79 9.34
N ALA A 34 -3.54 16.95 9.52
CA ALA A 34 -2.67 15.86 9.95
C ALA A 34 -2.91 15.67 11.46
N GLY A 35 -3.86 14.83 11.82
CA GLY A 35 -4.20 14.57 13.20
C GLY A 35 -5.11 13.36 13.36
N GLY A 36 -4.53 12.26 13.84
CA GLY A 36 -5.26 11.17 14.49
C GLY A 36 -6.05 10.24 13.57
N GLY A 37 -5.47 9.08 13.24
CA GLY A 37 -6.18 7.82 13.01
C GLY A 37 -7.29 7.81 11.96
N ALA A 38 -6.93 7.50 10.71
CA ALA A 38 -7.90 6.99 9.75
C ALA A 38 -7.22 6.00 8.81
N ALA A 39 -7.63 4.74 8.93
CA ALA A 39 -7.43 3.72 7.90
C ALA A 39 -8.13 4.19 6.62
N LEU A 40 -7.34 4.61 5.62
CA LEU A 40 -7.81 4.90 4.27
C LEU A 40 -6.94 4.17 3.26
N GLY A 41 -7.09 2.84 3.25
CA GLY A 41 -6.67 1.98 2.15
C GLY A 41 -7.69 2.02 1.02
N ALA A 42 -7.88 3.18 0.41
CA ALA A 42 -8.58 3.34 -0.87
C ALA A 42 -8.19 4.70 -1.48
N GLY A 43 -7.40 4.63 -2.56
CA GLY A 43 -7.08 5.69 -3.53
C GLY A 43 -7.32 7.14 -3.13
N LEU A 44 -6.29 7.80 -2.60
CA LEU A 44 -6.11 9.26 -2.75
C LEU A 44 -5.06 9.52 -3.85
N GLY A 45 -5.31 8.99 -5.05
CA GLY A 45 -4.53 9.33 -6.25
C GLY A 45 -5.00 10.61 -6.95
N ALA A 46 -6.16 11.16 -6.59
CA ALA A 46 -6.75 12.29 -7.32
C ALA A 46 -6.48 13.68 -6.72
N LEU A 47 -5.72 13.79 -5.62
CA LEU A 47 -5.54 15.05 -4.88
C LEU A 47 -4.13 15.67 -4.98
N LEU A 48 -3.27 15.12 -5.85
CA LEU A 48 -2.00 15.75 -6.22
C LEU A 48 -2.15 16.41 -7.59
N GLY A 49 -2.11 17.74 -7.57
CA GLY A 49 -2.44 18.59 -8.69
C GLY A 49 -1.67 18.29 -9.98
N ASN A 50 -2.41 18.36 -11.09
CA ASN A 50 -1.98 18.76 -12.42
C ASN A 50 -0.67 18.15 -12.98
N SER A 51 -0.55 16.82 -13.00
CA SER A 51 0.17 16.14 -14.07
C SER A 51 -0.22 14.65 -14.14
N ARG A 52 -0.21 14.10 -15.36
CA ARG A 52 -0.61 12.75 -15.77
C ARG A 52 0.13 11.60 -15.04
N GLY A 53 -0.03 11.43 -13.72
CA GLY A 53 0.81 10.48 -12.99
C GLY A 53 0.33 10.00 -11.62
N ALA A 54 -0.95 10.15 -11.28
CA ALA A 54 -1.46 9.73 -9.97
C ALA A 54 -2.61 8.70 -10.07
N ALA A 55 -2.52 7.81 -11.06
CA ALA A 55 -3.24 6.53 -11.00
C ALA A 55 -2.43 5.57 -10.13
N ILE A 56 -2.59 5.73 -8.82
CA ILE A 56 -2.04 4.79 -7.85
C ILE A 56 -2.82 3.48 -7.98
N GLY A 57 -2.17 2.40 -8.41
CA GLY A 57 -2.79 1.08 -8.50
C GLY A 57 -3.20 0.55 -7.13
N ALA A 58 -4.21 -0.33 -7.09
CA ALA A 58 -4.74 -0.92 -5.86
C ALA A 58 -3.68 -1.67 -5.01
N GLY A 59 -2.55 -2.07 -5.61
CA GLY A 59 -1.45 -2.73 -4.93
C GLY A 59 -0.50 -1.79 -4.19
N LEU A 60 -0.02 -0.72 -4.84
CA LEU A 60 0.95 0.18 -4.23
C LEU A 60 0.34 1.18 -3.25
N GLY A 61 -0.90 1.64 -3.47
CA GLY A 61 -1.49 2.65 -2.59
C GLY A 61 -0.64 3.94 -2.53
N ALA A 62 -0.89 4.81 -1.56
CA ALA A 62 -0.17 6.08 -1.43
C ALA A 62 1.30 5.88 -1.01
N VAL A 63 2.17 5.56 -1.97
CA VAL A 63 3.62 5.56 -1.78
C VAL A 63 4.19 6.96 -2.04
N ALA A 64 4.96 7.47 -1.09
CA ALA A 64 5.67 8.74 -1.24
C ALA A 64 6.74 8.61 -2.34
N GLY A 65 6.83 9.60 -3.24
CA GLY A 65 7.86 9.69 -4.29
C GLY A 65 7.38 9.43 -5.72
N GLY A 66 6.11 9.06 -5.92
CA GLY A 66 5.53 8.78 -7.25
C GLY A 66 6.14 7.54 -7.92
N VAL A 67 5.38 6.90 -8.81
CA VAL A 67 5.86 5.74 -9.57
C VAL A 67 6.25 6.18 -10.98
N ALA A 68 7.45 5.78 -11.41
CA ALA A 68 7.91 5.89 -12.79
C ALA A 68 7.83 4.52 -13.47
N GLY A 69 7.54 4.49 -14.77
CA GLY A 69 7.65 3.27 -15.56
C GLY A 69 9.10 2.75 -15.59
N TYR A 70 9.26 1.44 -15.64
CA TYR A 70 10.55 0.76 -15.65
C TYR A 70 10.52 -0.42 -16.63
N ASN A 71 11.66 -0.76 -17.23
CA ASN A 71 11.74 -1.92 -18.12
C ASN A 71 11.93 -3.22 -17.32
N TRP A 72 10.83 -3.93 -17.08
CA TRP A 72 10.81 -5.13 -16.23
C TRP A 72 11.37 -6.40 -16.89
N ASN A 73 11.70 -6.38 -18.19
CA ASN A 73 12.09 -7.59 -18.92
C ASN A 73 13.28 -8.32 -18.28
N LYS A 74 14.33 -7.58 -17.91
CA LYS A 74 15.53 -8.15 -17.27
C LYS A 74 15.23 -8.69 -15.87
N VAL A 75 14.41 -7.97 -15.10
CA VAL A 75 14.01 -8.38 -13.75
C VAL A 75 13.22 -9.67 -13.81
N ARG A 76 12.21 -9.74 -14.70
CA ARG A 76 11.43 -10.95 -14.93
C ARG A 76 12.33 -12.12 -15.30
N GLN A 77 13.25 -11.94 -16.24
CA GLN A 77 14.17 -12.99 -16.64
C GLN A 77 15.01 -13.51 -15.47
N ASN A 78 15.60 -12.61 -14.67
CA ASN A 78 16.41 -12.99 -13.51
C ASN A 78 15.59 -13.73 -12.43
N VAL A 79 14.34 -13.32 -12.21
CA VAL A 79 13.46 -13.97 -11.23
C VAL A 79 12.93 -15.30 -11.78
N GLU A 80 12.65 -15.41 -13.08
CA GLU A 80 12.29 -16.69 -13.73
C GLU A 80 13.42 -17.71 -13.61
N GLN A 81 14.67 -17.29 -13.81
CA GLN A 81 15.85 -18.16 -13.67
C GLN A 81 16.08 -18.68 -12.24
N SER A 82 15.48 -18.06 -11.22
CA SER A 82 15.58 -18.52 -9.83
C SER A 82 14.65 -19.69 -9.48
N GLY A 83 13.93 -20.25 -10.46
CA GLY A 83 12.96 -21.34 -10.25
C GLY A 83 11.58 -20.86 -9.81
N SER A 84 11.28 -19.56 -9.97
CA SER A 84 10.01 -18.97 -9.53
C SER A 84 8.78 -19.64 -10.17
N LYS A 85 8.87 -20.07 -11.44
CA LYS A 85 7.77 -20.80 -12.13
C LYS A 85 7.45 -22.14 -11.47
N ASP A 86 8.47 -22.87 -11.02
CA ASP A 86 8.30 -24.17 -10.36
C ASP A 86 7.65 -24.01 -8.98
N LEU A 87 7.78 -22.83 -8.39
CA LEU A 87 7.14 -22.44 -7.12
C LEU A 87 5.73 -21.84 -7.31
N GLY A 88 5.23 -21.76 -8.55
CA GLY A 88 3.94 -21.15 -8.85
C GLY A 88 3.91 -19.64 -8.64
N ILE A 89 5.07 -18.98 -8.71
CA ILE A 89 5.18 -17.52 -8.57
C ILE A 89 4.95 -16.89 -9.94
N ASP A 90 3.96 -16.01 -10.02
CA ASP A 90 3.67 -15.23 -11.22
C ASP A 90 4.19 -13.80 -11.09
N MET A 91 4.48 -13.21 -12.25
CA MET A 91 4.94 -11.83 -12.36
C MET A 91 4.08 -11.08 -13.35
N THR A 92 3.46 -10.00 -12.89
CA THR A 92 2.49 -9.23 -13.67
C THR A 92 2.78 -7.74 -13.51
N GLU A 93 3.00 -7.06 -14.63
CA GLU A 93 3.10 -5.59 -14.63
C GLU A 93 1.72 -4.99 -14.34
N GLN A 94 1.68 -4.04 -13.43
CA GLN A 94 0.46 -3.38 -12.99
C GLN A 94 0.22 -2.11 -13.82
N PRO A 95 -1.03 -1.61 -13.91
CA PRO A 95 -1.34 -0.38 -14.65
C PRO A 95 -0.59 0.86 -14.17
N ASP A 96 -0.09 0.86 -12.94
CA ASP A 96 0.73 1.93 -12.36
C ASP A 96 2.22 1.85 -12.74
N GLY A 97 2.61 0.88 -13.56
CA GLY A 97 3.99 0.66 -14.02
C GLY A 97 4.86 -0.16 -13.06
N SER A 98 4.31 -0.63 -11.93
CA SER A 98 5.02 -1.52 -11.01
C SER A 98 4.99 -2.97 -11.48
N LEU A 99 5.98 -3.76 -11.06
CA LEU A 99 5.97 -5.21 -11.24
C LEU A 99 5.48 -5.89 -9.97
N LYS A 100 4.35 -6.58 -10.05
CA LYS A 100 3.87 -7.45 -8.98
C LYS A 100 4.46 -8.85 -9.13
N VAL A 101 5.17 -9.31 -8.12
CA VAL A 101 5.60 -10.71 -7.95
C VAL A 101 4.66 -11.35 -6.93
N ASN A 102 3.77 -12.22 -7.39
CA ASN A 102 2.78 -12.88 -6.53
C ASN A 102 3.33 -14.22 -6.05
N VAL A 103 3.51 -14.36 -4.73
CA VAL A 103 4.14 -15.52 -4.11
C VAL A 103 3.09 -16.30 -3.30
N PRO A 104 2.73 -17.53 -3.71
CA PRO A 104 1.80 -18.37 -2.95
C PRO A 104 2.33 -18.68 -1.55
N SER A 105 1.45 -18.76 -0.54
CA SER A 105 1.89 -19.06 0.84
C SER A 105 2.50 -20.45 0.99
N SER A 106 2.08 -21.44 0.20
CA SER A 106 2.59 -22.81 0.29
C SER A 106 4.11 -22.92 0.11
N VAL A 107 4.69 -22.01 -0.69
CA VAL A 107 6.12 -21.93 -0.97
C VAL A 107 6.85 -20.88 -0.14
N SER A 108 6.13 -19.94 0.49
CA SER A 108 6.74 -18.88 1.29
C SER A 108 6.72 -19.14 2.79
N PHE A 109 5.66 -19.72 3.34
CA PHE A 109 5.46 -19.89 4.80
C PHE A 109 4.72 -21.19 5.14
N ASP A 110 5.02 -21.76 6.29
CA ASP A 110 4.18 -22.81 6.86
C ASP A 110 2.93 -22.21 7.52
N THR A 111 1.92 -23.05 7.77
CA THR A 111 0.65 -22.64 8.39
C THR A 111 0.89 -21.95 9.74
N GLY A 112 0.29 -20.77 9.94
CA GLY A 112 0.45 -19.98 11.16
C GLY A 112 1.86 -19.41 11.39
N SER A 113 2.78 -19.58 10.44
CA SER A 113 4.16 -19.10 10.53
C SER A 113 4.41 -17.89 9.61
N TYR A 114 5.39 -17.09 9.99
CA TYR A 114 5.98 -16.01 9.20
C TYR A 114 7.48 -16.26 8.90
N ALA A 115 7.99 -17.45 9.20
CA ALA A 115 9.35 -17.84 8.84
C ALA A 115 9.42 -18.15 7.33
N VAL A 116 10.22 -17.39 6.59
CA VAL A 116 10.39 -17.57 5.14
C VAL A 116 11.03 -18.94 4.87
N LYS A 117 10.39 -19.73 4.02
CA LYS A 117 10.86 -21.07 3.65
C LYS A 117 12.11 -21.00 2.76
N PRO A 118 13.06 -21.94 2.90
CA PRO A 118 14.29 -21.97 2.10
C PRO A 118 14.07 -22.02 0.59
N ALA A 119 12.98 -22.67 0.15
CA ALA A 119 12.61 -22.74 -1.27
C ALA A 119 12.45 -21.35 -1.92
N LEU A 120 12.05 -20.34 -1.15
CA LEU A 120 11.87 -18.98 -1.65
C LEU A 120 13.17 -18.16 -1.70
N PHE A 121 14.25 -18.62 -1.06
CA PHE A 121 15.50 -17.85 -0.96
C PHE A 121 16.11 -17.49 -2.31
N PRO A 122 16.20 -18.38 -3.32
CA PRO A 122 16.73 -18.01 -4.63
C PRO A 122 15.96 -16.87 -5.30
N VAL A 123 14.63 -16.86 -5.13
CA VAL A 123 13.75 -15.83 -5.68
C VAL A 123 14.00 -14.50 -4.98
N LEU A 124 14.03 -14.49 -3.65
CA LEU A 124 14.31 -13.27 -2.87
C LEU A 124 15.73 -12.75 -3.09
N ASP A 125 16.69 -13.64 -3.32
CA ASP A 125 18.07 -13.28 -3.66
C ASP A 125 18.13 -12.57 -5.02
N SER A 126 17.40 -13.06 -6.03
CA SER A 126 17.27 -12.41 -7.33
C SER A 126 16.60 -11.03 -7.25
N VAL A 127 15.55 -10.92 -6.42
CA VAL A 127 14.90 -9.63 -6.12
C VAL A 127 15.85 -8.68 -5.40
N ALA A 128 16.57 -9.13 -4.38
CA ALA A 128 17.53 -8.31 -3.64
C ALA A 128 18.68 -7.84 -4.54
N GLN A 129 19.21 -8.72 -5.39
CA GLN A 129 20.23 -8.38 -6.38
C GLN A 129 19.73 -7.30 -7.33
N THR A 130 18.50 -7.43 -7.83
CA THR A 130 17.86 -6.41 -8.69
C THR A 130 17.78 -5.06 -7.98
N LEU A 131 17.32 -5.04 -6.73
CA LEU A 131 17.21 -3.81 -5.93
C LEU A 131 18.59 -3.18 -5.67
N ASN A 132 19.61 -3.99 -5.38
CA ASN A 132 20.97 -3.49 -5.14
C ASN A 132 21.62 -2.91 -6.40
N GLN A 133 21.35 -3.49 -7.58
CA GLN A 133 21.91 -3.03 -8.85
C GLN A 133 21.20 -1.78 -9.41
N ASN A 134 19.99 -1.47 -8.94
CA ASN A 134 19.17 -0.38 -9.46
C ASN A 134 18.69 0.49 -8.29
N PRO A 135 19.48 1.48 -7.83
CA PRO A 135 19.20 2.30 -6.64
C PRO A 135 17.88 3.06 -6.66
N GLU A 136 17.35 3.35 -7.85
CA GLU A 136 16.07 4.02 -8.10
C GLU A 136 14.85 3.13 -7.83
N LEU A 137 15.05 1.81 -7.75
CA LEU A 137 13.97 0.88 -7.45
C LEU A 137 13.65 0.86 -5.96
N ARG A 138 12.40 0.56 -5.64
CA ARG A 138 11.91 0.32 -4.29
C ARG A 138 11.06 -0.94 -4.30
N ALA A 139 10.84 -1.51 -3.11
CA ALA A 139 10.00 -2.68 -2.95
C ALA A 139 8.95 -2.47 -1.85
N LYS A 140 7.74 -2.96 -2.11
CA LYS A 140 6.66 -3.07 -1.13
C LYS A 140 6.25 -4.53 -1.01
N ALA A 141 6.33 -5.10 0.19
CA ALA A 141 5.79 -6.42 0.48
C ALA A 141 4.38 -6.30 1.06
N VAL A 142 3.42 -7.04 0.52
CA VAL A 142 2.02 -7.05 0.96
C VAL A 142 1.61 -8.46 1.33
N GLY A 143 1.24 -8.69 2.59
CA GLY A 143 0.77 -9.97 3.07
C GLY A 143 -0.74 -10.11 2.97
N HIS A 144 -1.21 -11.30 2.58
CA HIS A 144 -2.63 -11.64 2.52
C HIS A 144 -2.88 -13.01 3.17
N THR A 145 -4.09 -13.20 3.67
CA THR A 145 -4.58 -14.44 4.28
C THR A 145 -5.94 -14.82 3.68
N ASP A 146 -6.41 -16.03 3.98
CA ASP A 146 -7.81 -16.38 3.72
C ASP A 146 -8.71 -15.96 4.89
N ASN A 147 -10.02 -16.21 4.77
CA ASN A 147 -11.00 -15.81 5.79
C ASN A 147 -11.09 -16.76 7.00
N THR A 148 -10.22 -17.76 7.13
CA THR A 148 -10.26 -18.73 8.23
C THR A 148 -9.64 -18.13 9.48
N GLY A 149 -10.28 -18.33 10.64
CA GLY A 149 -9.78 -17.85 11.92
C GLY A 149 -10.17 -16.41 12.25
N GLN A 150 -9.52 -15.82 13.25
CA GLN A 150 -9.86 -14.49 13.73
C GLN A 150 -9.27 -13.40 12.82
N VAL A 151 -10.09 -12.41 12.46
CA VAL A 151 -9.70 -11.29 11.58
C VAL A 151 -8.45 -10.56 12.10
N SER A 152 -8.36 -10.29 13.40
CA SER A 152 -7.20 -9.64 14.01
C SER A 152 -5.92 -10.47 13.92
N LEU A 153 -6.02 -11.80 14.10
CA LEU A 153 -4.87 -12.70 13.95
C LEU A 153 -4.40 -12.77 12.51
N ASN A 154 -5.34 -12.80 11.56
CA ASN A 154 -5.04 -12.76 10.14
C ASN A 154 -4.36 -11.46 9.72
N GLN A 155 -4.82 -10.33 10.28
CA GLN A 155 -4.17 -9.03 10.09
C GLN A 155 -2.72 -9.08 10.57
N THR A 156 -2.47 -9.45 11.83
CA THR A 156 -1.12 -9.55 12.40
C THR A 156 -0.23 -10.54 11.63
N LEU A 157 -0.76 -11.71 11.26
CA LEU A 157 0.00 -12.71 10.50
C LEU A 157 0.41 -12.18 9.13
N SER A 158 -0.49 -11.48 8.44
CA SER A 158 -0.20 -10.87 7.15
C SER A 158 0.90 -9.79 7.23
N GLU A 159 0.86 -8.95 8.27
CA GLU A 159 1.89 -7.93 8.54
C GLU A 159 3.25 -8.57 8.83
N GLN A 160 3.27 -9.60 9.68
CA GLN A 160 4.50 -10.32 10.03
C GLN A 160 5.15 -11.00 8.83
N ARG A 161 4.34 -11.57 7.93
CA ARG A 161 4.82 -12.19 6.68
C ARG A 161 5.43 -11.16 5.73
N ALA A 162 4.75 -10.03 5.54
CA ALA A 162 5.29 -8.92 4.75
C ALA A 162 6.61 -8.40 5.35
N GLN A 163 6.66 -8.25 6.68
CA GLN A 163 7.86 -7.83 7.40
C GLN A 163 9.00 -8.85 7.28
N ALA A 164 8.70 -10.14 7.31
CA ALA A 164 9.71 -11.19 7.16
C ALA A 164 10.39 -11.14 5.78
N VAL A 165 9.63 -10.86 4.71
CA VAL A 165 10.17 -10.64 3.37
C VAL A 165 11.06 -9.40 3.33
N ALA A 166 10.60 -8.25 3.83
CA ALA A 166 11.41 -7.03 3.86
C ALA A 166 12.70 -7.22 4.69
N ASN A 167 12.60 -7.87 5.85
CA ASN A 167 13.76 -8.21 6.68
C ASN A 167 14.76 -9.10 5.93
N TYR A 168 14.27 -10.06 5.13
CA TYR A 168 15.12 -10.90 4.30
C TYR A 168 15.87 -10.06 3.26
N LEU A 169 15.17 -9.21 2.51
CA LEU A 169 15.78 -8.32 1.50
C LEU A 169 16.80 -7.38 2.14
N SER A 170 16.50 -6.84 3.32
CA SER A 170 17.43 -5.98 4.05
C SER A 170 18.71 -6.70 4.47
N ARG A 171 18.61 -7.95 4.96
CA ARG A 171 19.78 -8.79 5.25
C ARG A 171 20.64 -9.10 4.01
N LYS A 172 20.05 -9.01 2.82
CA LYS A 172 20.73 -9.14 1.52
C LYS A 172 21.26 -7.80 0.98
N GLY A 173 21.28 -6.74 1.80
CA GLY A 173 21.92 -5.47 1.50
C GLY A 173 20.99 -4.37 0.97
N VAL A 174 19.69 -4.62 0.83
CA VAL A 174 18.75 -3.58 0.40
C VAL A 174 18.50 -2.60 1.54
N ALA A 175 18.67 -1.30 1.27
CA ALA A 175 18.47 -0.26 2.28
C ALA A 175 17.01 -0.22 2.78
N ILE A 176 16.81 -0.15 4.10
CA ILE A 176 15.49 -0.21 4.75
C ILE A 176 14.55 0.89 4.25
N ASN A 177 15.06 2.09 3.95
CA ASN A 177 14.27 3.21 3.41
C ASN A 177 13.74 2.97 1.99
N ARG A 178 14.15 1.89 1.32
CA ARG A 178 13.64 1.44 0.01
C ARG A 178 12.65 0.28 0.13
N LEU A 179 12.38 -0.17 1.35
CA LEU A 179 11.50 -1.28 1.66
C LEU A 179 10.29 -0.78 2.44
N THR A 180 9.11 -1.17 2.01
CA THR A 180 7.85 -0.90 2.74
C THR A 180 7.06 -2.19 2.88
N THR A 181 6.22 -2.25 3.91
CA THR A 181 5.44 -3.45 4.25
C THR A 181 4.00 -3.07 4.54
N GLU A 182 3.08 -3.96 4.18
CA GLU A 182 1.66 -3.81 4.49
C GLU A 182 1.08 -5.21 4.74
N GLY A 183 0.25 -5.37 5.77
CA GLY A 183 -0.61 -6.54 5.91
C GLY A 183 -2.03 -6.16 5.56
N ARG A 184 -2.69 -6.98 4.73
CA ARG A 184 -4.10 -6.78 4.35
C ARG A 184 -5.04 -7.77 5.01
N GLY A 185 -4.53 -8.72 5.80
CA GLY A 185 -5.33 -9.74 6.44
C GLY A 185 -6.18 -10.47 5.41
N ILE A 186 -7.50 -10.45 5.60
CA ILE A 186 -8.48 -11.15 4.75
C ILE A 186 -9.01 -10.28 3.58
N ASN A 187 -8.57 -9.03 3.51
CA ASN A 187 -9.03 -8.06 2.51
C ASN A 187 -8.42 -8.35 1.14
N ASP A 188 -9.04 -7.82 0.08
CA ASP A 188 -8.63 -8.01 -1.32
C ASP A 188 -8.42 -9.49 -1.72
N PRO A 189 -9.44 -10.37 -1.53
CA PRO A 189 -9.37 -11.73 -2.01
C PRO A 189 -9.31 -11.76 -3.54
N ILE A 190 -8.47 -12.63 -4.08
CA ILE A 190 -8.33 -12.85 -5.54
C ILE A 190 -9.13 -14.05 -6.03
N ALA A 191 -9.66 -14.84 -5.10
CA ALA A 191 -10.54 -15.98 -5.36
C ALA A 191 -11.59 -16.13 -4.24
N SER A 192 -12.64 -16.93 -4.47
CA SER A 192 -13.64 -17.21 -3.44
C SER A 192 -12.99 -17.87 -2.21
N ASN A 193 -13.39 -17.44 -1.02
CA ASN A 193 -12.97 -18.10 0.22
C ASN A 193 -13.82 -19.34 0.58
N ASP A 194 -14.84 -19.65 -0.22
CA ASP A 194 -15.74 -20.78 0.03
C ASP A 194 -15.09 -22.11 -0.38
N THR A 195 -14.14 -22.08 -1.33
CA THR A 195 -13.42 -23.26 -1.81
C THR A 195 -12.03 -23.39 -1.20
N VAL A 196 -11.51 -24.61 -1.13
CA VAL A 196 -10.15 -24.88 -0.61
C VAL A 196 -9.10 -24.23 -1.50
N GLU A 197 -9.30 -24.31 -2.80
CA GLU A 197 -8.43 -23.79 -3.85
C GLU A 197 -8.40 -22.25 -3.80
N GLY A 198 -9.57 -21.62 -3.63
CA GLY A 198 -9.65 -20.17 -3.56
C GLY A 198 -9.05 -19.61 -2.26
N ARG A 199 -9.24 -20.28 -1.12
CA ARG A 199 -8.49 -19.96 0.11
C ARG A 199 -6.97 -20.10 -0.10
N ALA A 200 -6.53 -21.15 -0.79
CA ALA A 200 -5.11 -21.33 -1.10
C ALA A 200 -4.54 -20.20 -1.97
N ALA A 201 -5.30 -19.72 -2.95
CA ALA A 201 -4.91 -18.57 -3.77
C ALA A 201 -4.88 -17.27 -2.95
N ASN A 202 -5.83 -17.05 -2.03
CA ASN A 202 -5.87 -15.85 -1.19
C ASN A 202 -4.71 -15.77 -0.20
N ARG A 203 -4.24 -16.92 0.32
CA ARG A 203 -3.02 -17.02 1.12
C ARG A 203 -1.79 -16.76 0.24
N ARG A 204 -1.36 -15.51 0.15
CA ARG A 204 -0.22 -15.09 -0.69
C ARG A 204 0.56 -13.94 -0.08
N THR A 205 1.74 -13.69 -0.62
CA THR A 205 2.51 -12.48 -0.37
C THR A 205 2.88 -11.87 -1.70
N GLU A 206 2.56 -10.60 -1.88
CA GLU A 206 2.83 -9.87 -3.10
C GLU A 206 4.05 -8.98 -2.87
N ILE A 207 5.01 -8.99 -3.78
CA ILE A 207 6.15 -8.08 -3.77
C ILE A 207 6.00 -7.15 -4.97
N TYR A 208 5.76 -5.88 -4.71
CA TYR A 208 5.70 -4.86 -5.75
C TYR A 208 7.07 -4.20 -5.87
N LEU A 209 7.65 -4.27 -7.06
CA LEU A 209 8.84 -3.50 -7.42
C LEU A 209 8.40 -2.27 -8.21
N TYR A 210 8.93 -1.10 -7.87
CA TYR A 210 8.57 0.14 -8.52
C TYR A 210 9.74 1.10 -8.57
N ALA A 211 9.86 1.83 -9.68
CA ALA A 211 10.82 2.91 -9.80
C ALA A 211 10.19 4.21 -9.31
N THR A 212 11.01 5.09 -8.76
CA THR A 212 10.57 6.44 -8.36
C THR A 212 11.31 7.49 -9.15
N LYS A 213 10.65 8.60 -9.47
CA LYS A 213 11.35 9.75 -10.03
C LYS A 213 12.19 10.40 -8.94
N ASN A 214 13.49 10.51 -9.18
CA ASN A 214 14.36 11.38 -8.40
C ASN A 214 14.04 12.85 -8.68
#